data_AF-A0A5C6RPB8-F1
#
_entry.id   AF-A0A5C6RPB8-F1
#
_cell.length_a   1.000
_cell.length_b   1.000
_cell.length_c   1.000
_cell.angle_alpha   90.00
_cell.angle_beta   90.00
_cell.angle_gamma   90.00
#
_symmetry.space_group_name_H-M   'P 1'
#
loop_
_entity.id
_entity.type
_entity.pdbx_description
1 polymer ?
#
loop_
_entity_poly.entity_id
_entity_poly.type
_entity_poly.pdbx_seq_one_letter_code
_entity_poly.pdbx_strand_id
1 'polypeptide(L)'
;MFWDTPVSNIHWHEHRHFIVQRVMRYGKLEDWKLIQQWYGPDTLREIVVSLNNLDAISVAFLSLVLNIDKKAFRCYTEKQSRQSFWDY
;
A
#
# COMPACT_ATOMS: atom_id res chain seq x y z
N MET A 1 -14.80 -14.85 2.48
CA MET A 1 -14.56 -13.38 2.45
C MET A 1 -13.12 -13.14 2.89
N PHE A 2 -12.40 -12.15 2.34
CA PHE A 2 -11.00 -11.90 2.72
C PHE A 2 -10.83 -11.49 4.19
N TRP A 3 -11.88 -10.89 4.75
CA TRP A 3 -12.06 -10.50 6.14
C TRP A 3 -12.34 -11.65 7.12
N ASP A 4 -12.30 -12.91 6.66
CA ASP A 4 -12.57 -14.12 7.46
C ASP A 4 -11.34 -14.59 8.27
N THR A 5 -10.28 -13.80 8.34
CA THR A 5 -9.19 -14.06 9.29
C THR A 5 -9.67 -13.61 10.67
N PRO A 6 -9.60 -14.44 11.74
CA PRO A 6 -10.14 -14.09 13.04
C PRO A 6 -9.53 -12.78 13.53
N VAL A 7 -10.30 -11.72 13.42
CA VAL A 7 -9.92 -10.32 13.70
C VAL A 7 -9.68 -10.08 15.19
N SER A 8 -9.91 -11.09 16.02
CA SER A 8 -9.86 -11.03 17.48
C SER A 8 -8.51 -10.56 18.03
N ASN A 9 -7.44 -10.57 17.23
CA ASN A 9 -6.11 -10.11 17.65
C ASN A 9 -5.46 -9.07 16.71
N ILE A 10 -6.17 -8.60 15.67
CA ILE A 10 -5.62 -7.62 14.73
C ILE A 10 -6.06 -6.23 15.17
N HIS A 11 -5.15 -5.51 15.82
CA HIS A 11 -5.29 -4.08 16.07
C HIS A 11 -5.30 -3.33 14.74
N TRP A 12 -6.48 -2.97 14.25
CA TRP A 12 -6.70 -2.22 13.00
C TRP A 12 -5.86 -0.95 12.88
N HIS A 13 -5.61 -0.28 14.01
CA HIS A 13 -4.81 0.94 14.06
C HIS A 13 -3.30 0.67 13.92
N GLU A 14 -2.80 -0.42 14.50
CA GLU A 14 -1.38 -0.82 14.43
C GLU A 14 -1.05 -1.56 13.12
N HIS A 15 -2.01 -2.31 12.56
CA HIS A 15 -1.80 -3.15 11.38
C HIS A 15 -2.35 -2.55 10.08
N ARG A 16 -2.67 -1.25 10.07
CA ARG A 16 -3.16 -0.55 8.88
C ARG A 16 -2.31 -0.76 7.63
N HIS A 17 -0.97 -0.77 7.77
CA HIS A 17 -0.04 -1.07 6.68
C HIS A 17 -0.19 -2.50 6.16
N PHE A 18 -0.31 -3.47 7.06
CA PHE A 18 -0.48 -4.87 6.71
C PHE A 18 -1.78 -5.09 5.94
N ILE A 19 -2.88 -4.48 6.41
CA ILE A 19 -4.20 -4.57 5.78
C ILE A 19 -4.17 -4.00 4.36
N VAL A 20 -3.64 -2.79 4.18
CA VAL A 20 -3.53 -2.16 2.85
C VAL A 20 -2.65 -2.99 1.91
N GLN A 21 -1.50 -3.47 2.38
CA GLN A 21 -0.61 -4.31 1.57
C GLN A 21 -1.29 -5.63 1.15
N ARG A 22 -2.06 -6.23 2.06
CA ARG A 22 -2.88 -7.43 1.82
C ARG A 22 -3.98 -7.19 0.79
N VAL A 23 -4.72 -6.09 0.90
CA VAL A 23 -5.76 -5.70 -0.08
C VAL A 23 -5.13 -5.40 -1.45
N MET A 24 -3.96 -4.77 -1.49
CA MET A 24 -3.25 -4.53 -2.77
C MET A 24 -2.75 -5.81 -3.43
N ARG A 25 -2.37 -6.84 -2.66
CA ARG A 25 -1.85 -8.11 -3.19
C ARG A 25 -2.92 -9.11 -3.58
N TYR A 26 -3.99 -9.20 -2.79
CA TYR A 26 -4.99 -10.27 -2.91
C TYR A 26 -6.44 -9.77 -2.88
N GLY A 27 -6.66 -8.49 -2.57
CA GLY A 27 -7.99 -7.90 -2.46
C GLY A 27 -8.58 -7.55 -3.82
N LYS A 28 -9.91 -7.39 -3.84
CA LYS A 28 -10.63 -6.90 -5.02
C LYS A 28 -10.79 -5.37 -4.97
N LEU A 29 -11.23 -4.79 -6.08
CA LEU A 29 -11.62 -3.37 -6.14
C LEU A 29 -12.70 -3.01 -5.11
N GLU A 30 -13.57 -3.96 -4.78
CA GLU A 30 -14.61 -3.80 -3.75
C GLU A 30 -14.00 -3.65 -2.35
N ASP A 31 -13.02 -4.48 -2.01
CA ASP A 31 -12.26 -4.38 -0.75
C ASP A 31 -11.51 -3.05 -0.68
N TRP A 32 -10.94 -2.60 -1.79
CA TRP A 32 -10.28 -1.28 -1.88
C TRP A 32 -11.25 -0.14 -1.55
N LYS A 33 -12.44 -0.12 -2.16
CA LYS A 33 -13.45 0.91 -1.87
C LYS A 33 -13.87 0.89 -0.40
N LEU A 34 -13.98 -0.29 0.19
CA LEU A 34 -14.36 -0.46 1.59
C LEU A 34 -13.28 0.10 2.52
N ILE A 35 -12.00 -0.22 2.31
CA ILE A 35 -10.91 0.36 3.11
C ILE A 35 -10.75 1.86 2.89
N GLN A 36 -11.04 2.35 1.68
CA GLN A 36 -11.03 3.78 1.38
C GLN A 36 -12.12 4.53 2.14
N GLN A 37 -13.31 3.94 2.29
CA GLN A 37 -14.38 4.49 3.12
C GLN A 37 -14.06 4.40 4.62
N TRP A 38 -13.39 3.34 5.06
CA TRP A 38 -13.04 3.14 6.48
C TRP A 38 -11.92 4.06 6.98
N TYR A 39 -10.79 4.11 6.27
CA TYR A 39 -9.61 4.89 6.71
C TYR A 39 -9.63 6.33 6.21
N GLY A 40 -10.32 6.60 5.10
CA GLY A 40 -10.29 7.89 4.43
C GLY A 40 -9.03 8.11 3.57
N PRO A 41 -9.07 9.13 2.70
CA PRO A 41 -8.01 9.38 1.72
C PRO A 41 -6.69 9.84 2.33
N ASP A 42 -6.71 10.65 3.39
CA ASP A 42 -5.50 11.15 4.07
C ASP A 42 -4.73 10.02 4.76
N THR A 43 -5.42 9.24 5.60
CA THR A 43 -4.82 8.09 6.29
C THR A 43 -4.25 7.08 5.29
N LEU A 44 -4.97 6.82 4.19
CA LEU A 44 -4.45 5.95 3.13
C LEU A 44 -3.17 6.51 2.53
N ARG A 45 -3.13 7.79 2.18
CA ARG A 45 -1.93 8.45 1.63
C ARG A 45 -0.74 8.26 2.56
N GLU A 46 -0.90 8.48 3.86
CA GLU A 46 0.17 8.26 4.85
C GLU A 46 0.63 6.79 4.89
N ILE A 47 -0.32 5.84 4.92
CA ILE A 47 0.00 4.41 4.93
C ILE A 47 0.78 4.05 3.68
N VAL A 48 0.31 4.46 2.51
CA VAL A 48 0.87 4.02 1.23
C VAL A 48 2.26 4.62 0.99
N VAL A 49 2.48 5.87 1.40
CA VAL A 49 3.81 6.51 1.38
C VAL A 49 4.78 5.80 2.35
N SER A 50 4.27 5.36 3.50
CA SER A 50 5.06 4.66 4.53
C SER A 50 5.33 3.17 4.23
N LEU A 51 4.69 2.57 3.23
CA LEU A 51 4.95 1.18 2.87
C LEU A 51 6.38 1.04 2.35
N ASN A 52 7.04 -0.07 2.74
CA ASN A 52 8.44 -0.34 2.40
C ASN A 52 8.58 -1.25 1.18
N ASN A 53 7.53 -2.01 0.84
CA ASN A 53 7.53 -2.84 -0.36
C ASN A 53 6.12 -2.94 -0.98
N LEU A 54 6.00 -2.48 -2.23
CA LEU A 54 4.80 -2.54 -3.04
C LEU A 54 5.17 -3.00 -4.45
N ASP A 55 4.27 -3.77 -5.05
CA ASP A 55 4.39 -4.20 -6.45
C ASP A 55 4.18 -3.01 -7.39
N ALA A 56 4.84 -3.03 -8.55
CA ALA A 56 4.81 -1.90 -9.50
C ALA A 56 3.38 -1.58 -9.98
N ILE A 57 2.55 -2.61 -10.11
CA ILE A 57 1.12 -2.49 -10.46
C ILE A 57 0.37 -1.75 -9.34
N SER A 58 0.60 -2.13 -8.08
CA SER A 58 -0.04 -1.50 -6.92
C SER A 58 0.39 -0.03 -6.78
N VAL A 59 1.68 0.29 -6.98
CA VAL A 59 2.15 1.69 -6.99
C VAL A 59 1.49 2.49 -8.10
N ALA A 60 1.38 1.94 -9.32
CA ALA A 60 0.71 2.62 -10.43
C ALA A 60 -0.78 2.87 -10.15
N PHE A 61 -1.47 1.86 -9.60
CA PHE A 61 -2.87 1.98 -9.22
C PHE A 61 -3.07 3.04 -8.13
N LEU A 62 -2.27 3.01 -7.06
CA LEU A 62 -2.37 3.95 -5.95
C LEU A 62 -1.99 5.38 -6.37
N SER A 63 -1.01 5.51 -7.26
CA SER A 63 -0.63 6.80 -7.86
C SER A 63 -1.81 7.42 -8.62
N LEU A 64 -2.57 6.61 -9.37
CA LEU A 64 -3.77 7.06 -10.10
C LEU A 64 -4.94 7.38 -9.17
N VAL A 65 -5.24 6.49 -8.22
CA VAL A 65 -6.42 6.62 -7.34
C VAL A 65 -6.26 7.75 -6.34
N LEU A 66 -5.08 7.88 -5.73
CA LEU A 66 -4.80 8.89 -4.71
C LEU A 66 -4.20 10.17 -5.29
N ASN A 67 -3.93 10.21 -6.60
CA ASN A 67 -3.25 11.29 -7.30
C ASN A 67 -1.93 11.67 -6.58
N ILE A 68 -1.06 10.67 -6.42
CA ILE A 68 0.24 10.76 -5.74
C ILE A 68 1.33 10.47 -6.76
N ASP A 69 2.41 11.26 -6.78
CA ASP A 69 3.56 10.96 -7.62
C ASP A 69 4.26 9.66 -7.16
N LYS A 70 4.68 8.82 -8.11
CA LYS A 70 5.35 7.55 -7.82
C LYS A 70 6.61 7.73 -6.96
N LYS A 71 7.26 8.89 -7.04
CA LYS A 71 8.45 9.24 -6.22
C LYS A 71 8.13 9.48 -4.74
N ALA A 72 6.87 9.73 -4.40
CA ALA A 72 6.48 9.87 -3.00
C ALA A 72 6.41 8.51 -2.28
N PHE A 73 6.34 7.40 -3.03
CA PHE A 73 6.32 6.07 -2.45
C PHE A 73 7.74 5.66 -2.05
N ARG A 74 7.95 5.40 -0.77
CA ARG A 74 9.25 5.02 -0.23
C ARG A 74 9.84 3.79 -0.93
N CYS A 75 9.01 2.76 -1.20
CA CYS A 75 9.39 1.57 -1.98
C CYS A 75 10.00 1.89 -3.35
N TYR A 76 9.47 2.92 -4.02
CA TYR A 76 9.83 3.24 -5.41
C TYR A 76 11.17 3.97 -5.45
N THR A 77 11.36 4.92 -4.54
CA THR A 77 12.62 5.67 -4.39
C THR A 77 13.77 4.77 -3.94
N GLU A 78 13.53 3.82 -3.03
CA GLU A 78 14.57 2.86 -2.58
C GLU A 78 14.97 1.86 -3.68
N LYS A 79 14.04 1.42 -4.53
CA LYS A 79 14.39 0.57 -5.69
C LYS A 79 15.28 1.32 -6.68
N GLN A 80 15.00 2.61 -6.92
CA GLN A 80 15.81 3.43 -7.82
C GLN A 80 17.19 3.74 -7.22
N SER A 81 17.29 3.95 -5.90
CA SER A 81 18.58 4.18 -5.23
C SER A 81 19.48 2.94 -5.20
N ARG A 82 18.91 1.74 -5.32
CA ARG A 82 19.65 0.45 -5.37
C ARG A 82 20.15 0.10 -6.77
N GLN A 83 19.93 0.95 -7.77
CA GLN A 83 20.27 0.67 -9.17
C GLN A 83 21.76 0.92 -9.52
N SER A 84 22.62 1.15 -8.53
CA SER A 84 24.05 1.37 -8.79
C SER A 84 24.88 0.58 -7.80
N PHE A 85 25.48 -0.53 -8.27
CA PHE A 85 26.89 -0.85 -8.02
C PHE A 85 27.31 -2.10 -8.81
N TRP A 86 27.28 -2.08 -10.14
CA TRP A 86 28.14 -2.93 -10.99
C TRP A 86 28.28 -2.26 -12.37
N ASP A 87 29.01 -1.16 -12.39
CA ASP A 87 29.85 -0.80 -13.54
C ASP A 87 31.21 -1.46 -13.28
N TYR A 88 31.38 -2.73 -13.69
CA TYR A 88 32.61 -3.40 -14.18
C TYR A 88 32.41 -4.91 -14.31
#